data_AF-A0A939Z1U1-F1
#
_entry.id   AF-A0A939Z1U1-F1
#
_cell.length_a   1.000
_cell.length_b   1.000
_cell.length_c   1.000
_cell.angle_alpha   90.00
_cell.angle_beta   90.00
_cell.angle_gamma   90.00
#
_symmetry.space_group_name_H-M   'P 1'
#
loop_
_entity.id
_entity.type
_entity.pdbx_description
1 polymer ?
#
loop_
_entity_poly.entity_id
_entity_poly.type
_entity_poly.pdbx_seq_one_letter_code
_entity_poly.pdbx_strand_id
1 'polypeptide(L)'
;MIHFVGAGCGAPDLITVRGARLLSEADVVIYAGSLVNPKLLEYCKEGCEIHDSAYMTLEQVIEVMQRAEAEGKTTVRLHTGDPSIYGAIREQFDALDPLGIAYDVCPGVSAFSGAAASLKAEYTLPDVSQTVMITRMEGRT
;
A
#
# COMPACT_ATOMS: atom_id res chain seq x y z
N MET A 1 -8.01 3.96 -13.69
CA MET A 1 -7.04 4.72 -12.86
C MET A 1 -6.54 3.82 -11.72
N ILE A 2 -5.25 3.89 -11.40
CA ILE A 2 -4.63 3.04 -10.36
C ILE A 2 -4.30 3.87 -9.12
N HIS A 3 -4.66 3.37 -7.94
CA HIS A 3 -4.35 4.01 -6.65
C HIS A 3 -3.43 3.11 -5.83
N PHE A 4 -2.21 3.58 -5.55
CA PHE A 4 -1.31 2.91 -4.60
C PHE A 4 -1.66 3.38 -3.20
N VAL A 5 -2.18 2.49 -2.36
CA VAL A 5 -2.73 2.84 -1.04
C VAL A 5 -1.91 2.20 0.07
N GLY A 6 -1.45 3.04 1.00
CA GLY A 6 -0.92 2.58 2.29
C GLY A 6 -2.02 2.09 3.22
N ALA A 7 -2.00 0.79 3.53
CA ALA A 7 -2.95 0.09 4.39
C ALA A 7 -2.83 0.46 5.87
N GLY A 8 -1.75 1.14 6.27
CA GLY A 8 -1.42 1.39 7.66
C GLY A 8 -0.66 0.25 8.32
N CYS A 9 -0.42 0.36 9.62
CA CYS A 9 0.47 -0.52 10.37
C CYS A 9 -0.20 -1.78 10.95
N GLY A 10 -1.34 -2.20 10.39
CA GLY A 10 -1.95 -3.52 10.64
C GLY A 10 -3.42 -3.48 11.08
N ALA A 11 -3.81 -2.55 11.95
CA ALA A 11 -5.21 -2.46 12.38
C ALA A 11 -6.09 -1.86 11.24
N PRO A 12 -7.29 -2.42 10.95
CA PRO A 12 -8.08 -1.98 9.80
C PRO A 12 -8.58 -0.53 9.87
N ASP A 13 -8.64 0.05 11.07
CA ASP A 13 -9.04 1.43 11.34
C ASP A 13 -7.87 2.43 11.28
N LEU A 14 -6.64 1.95 11.09
CA LEU A 14 -5.44 2.78 10.88
C LEU A 14 -5.14 3.03 9.40
N ILE A 15 -5.96 2.52 8.49
CA ILE A 15 -6.00 3.02 7.12
C ILE A 15 -6.52 4.46 7.12
N THR A 16 -6.04 5.29 6.20
CA THR A 16 -6.55 6.66 6.09
C THR A 16 -8.00 6.66 5.60
N VAL A 17 -8.76 7.72 5.94
CA VAL A 17 -10.14 7.91 5.43
C VAL A 17 -10.16 7.86 3.89
N ARG A 18 -9.15 8.42 3.23
CA ARG A 18 -8.99 8.35 1.78
C ARG A 18 -8.75 6.92 1.30
N GLY A 19 -7.87 6.18 1.96
CA GLY A 19 -7.57 4.79 1.62
C GLY A 19 -8.79 3.87 1.75
N ALA A 20 -9.54 3.97 2.85
CA ALA A 20 -10.79 3.21 3.04
C ALA A 20 -11.82 3.53 1.95
N ARG A 21 -11.99 4.81 1.61
CA ARG A 21 -12.93 5.23 0.56
C ARG A 21 -12.52 4.65 -0.81
N LEU A 22 -11.25 4.78 -1.18
CA LEU A 22 -10.74 4.20 -2.44
C LEU A 22 -10.95 2.68 -2.49
N LEU A 23 -10.68 1.99 -1.37
CA LEU A 23 -10.86 0.54 -1.27
C LEU A 23 -12.34 0.14 -1.44
N SER A 24 -13.27 0.94 -0.92
CA SER A 24 -14.71 0.71 -1.08
C SER A 24 -15.25 0.99 -2.48
N GLU A 25 -14.57 1.83 -3.25
CA GLU A 25 -14.97 2.19 -4.62
C GLU A 25 -14.29 1.28 -5.67
N ALA A 26 -13.20 0.61 -5.31
CA ALA A 26 -12.36 -0.19 -6.22
C ALA A 26 -13.14 -1.32 -6.91
N ASP A 27 -12.88 -1.50 -8.20
CA ASP A 27 -13.34 -2.65 -8.98
C ASP A 27 -12.36 -3.82 -8.88
N VAL A 28 -11.07 -3.50 -8.77
CA VAL A 28 -9.97 -4.46 -8.66
C VAL A 28 -9.06 -4.06 -7.49
N VAL A 29 -8.73 -5.02 -6.64
CA VAL A 29 -7.79 -4.85 -5.53
C VAL A 29 -6.65 -5.83 -5.68
N ILE A 30 -5.42 -5.32 -5.61
CA ILE A 30 -4.20 -6.15 -5.58
C ILE A 30 -3.48 -5.86 -4.27
N TYR A 31 -3.48 -6.79 -3.33
CA TYR A 31 -2.85 -6.57 -2.01
C TYR A 31 -1.54 -7.35 -1.86
N ALA A 32 -0.64 -6.83 -1.02
CA ALA A 32 0.68 -7.40 -0.77
C ALA A 32 0.66 -8.52 0.29
N GLY A 33 0.03 -9.66 -0.02
CA GLY A 33 0.12 -10.90 0.76
C GLY A 33 -0.18 -10.77 2.26
N SER A 34 0.53 -11.59 3.05
CA SER A 34 0.36 -11.69 4.50
C SER A 34 0.72 -10.45 5.29
N LEU A 35 1.31 -9.42 4.67
CA LEU A 35 1.67 -8.16 5.31
C LEU A 35 0.49 -7.17 5.42
N VAL A 36 -0.59 -7.43 4.68
CA VAL A 36 -1.83 -6.66 4.76
C VAL A 36 -2.84 -7.47 5.56
N ASN A 37 -3.50 -6.83 6.52
CA ASN A 37 -4.54 -7.48 7.30
C ASN A 37 -5.76 -7.79 6.42
N PRO A 38 -6.19 -9.06 6.27
CA PRO A 38 -7.30 -9.42 5.40
C PRO A 38 -8.63 -8.72 5.75
N LYS A 39 -8.80 -8.27 7.00
CA LYS A 39 -10.00 -7.51 7.41
C LYS A 39 -10.16 -6.19 6.65
N LEU A 40 -9.09 -5.62 6.10
CA LEU A 40 -9.19 -4.44 5.22
C LEU A 40 -10.00 -4.75 3.96
N LEU A 41 -9.97 -6.00 3.48
CA LEU A 41 -10.73 -6.42 2.29
C LEU A 41 -12.24 -6.43 2.53
N GLU A 42 -12.69 -6.34 3.79
CA GLU A 42 -14.11 -6.15 4.14
C GLU A 42 -14.64 -4.77 3.71
N TYR A 43 -13.75 -3.79 3.45
CA TYR A 43 -14.17 -2.51 2.87
C TYR A 43 -14.52 -2.61 1.38
N CYS A 44 -14.06 -3.63 0.67
CA CYS A 44 -14.30 -3.78 -0.75
C CYS A 44 -15.79 -3.94 -1.04
N LYS A 45 -16.26 -3.32 -2.13
CA LYS A 45 -17.63 -3.53 -2.59
C LYS A 45 -17.87 -4.96 -3.06
N GLU A 46 -19.13 -5.37 -3.07
CA GLU A 46 -19.55 -6.63 -3.68
C GLU A 46 -19.14 -6.68 -5.16
N GLY A 47 -18.61 -7.81 -5.60
CA GLY A 47 -18.12 -8.00 -6.97
C GLY A 47 -16.73 -7.41 -7.25
N CYS A 48 -16.04 -6.84 -6.24
CA CYS A 48 -14.63 -6.47 -6.38
C CYS A 48 -13.78 -7.70 -6.68
N GLU A 49 -12.93 -7.61 -7.71
CA GLU A 49 -11.94 -8.63 -8.02
C GLU A 49 -10.72 -8.46 -7.10
N ILE A 50 -10.29 -9.54 -6.42
CA ILE A 50 -9.22 -9.47 -5.42
C ILE A 50 -8.07 -10.39 -5.83
N HIS A 51 -6.87 -9.84 -5.90
CA HIS A 51 -5.63 -10.55 -6.21
C HIS A 51 -4.63 -10.43 -5.06
N ASP A 52 -3.99 -11.55 -4.73
CA ASP A 52 -2.86 -11.58 -3.80
C ASP A 52 -1.55 -11.57 -4.59
N SER A 53 -0.82 -10.45 -4.53
CA SER A 53 0.43 -10.31 -5.27
C SER A 53 1.57 -11.16 -4.72
N ALA A 54 1.46 -11.76 -3.53
CA ALA A 54 2.49 -12.66 -3.01
C ALA A 54 2.67 -13.92 -3.88
N TYR A 55 1.67 -14.23 -4.72
CA TYR A 55 1.69 -15.36 -5.66
C TYR A 55 1.79 -14.91 -7.12
N MET A 56 2.14 -13.64 -7.36
CA MET A 56 2.21 -13.05 -8.70
C MET A 56 3.60 -12.50 -8.98
N THR A 57 4.03 -12.57 -10.24
CA THR A 57 5.18 -11.80 -10.71
C THR A 57 4.81 -10.34 -10.96
N LEU A 58 5.81 -9.47 -11.14
CA LEU A 58 5.59 -8.08 -11.50
C LEU A 58 4.77 -7.98 -12.79
N GLU A 59 5.12 -8.77 -13.80
CA GLU A 59 4.43 -8.79 -15.10
C GLU A 59 2.95 -9.15 -14.92
N GLN A 60 2.64 -10.15 -14.11
CA GLN A 60 1.24 -10.54 -13.83
C GLN A 60 0.46 -9.44 -13.10
N VAL A 61 1.10 -8.71 -12.17
CA VAL A 61 0.47 -7.56 -11.50
C VAL A 61 0.18 -6.46 -12.51
N ILE A 62 1.12 -6.15 -13.39
CA ILE A 62 0.96 -5.14 -14.44
C ILE A 62 -0.12 -5.56 -15.45
N GLU A 63 -0.19 -6.83 -15.85
CA GLU A 63 -1.22 -7.35 -16.74
C GLU A 63 -2.63 -7.15 -16.15
N VAL A 64 -2.81 -7.42 -14.85
CA VAL A 64 -4.08 -7.16 -14.15
C VAL A 64 -4.42 -5.67 -14.18
N MET A 65 -3.44 -4.80 -13.88
CA MET A 65 -3.62 -3.35 -13.92
C MET A 65 -4.00 -2.84 -15.32
N GLN A 66 -3.33 -3.35 -16.37
CA GLN A 66 -3.61 -3.00 -17.76
C GLN A 66 -5.01 -3.42 -18.19
N ARG A 67 -5.42 -4.65 -17.86
CA ARG A 67 -6.77 -5.14 -18.15
C ARG A 67 -7.83 -4.26 -17.48
N ALA A 68 -7.65 -3.96 -16.20
CA ALA A 68 -8.57 -3.12 -15.46
C ALA A 68 -8.66 -1.72 -16.09
N GLU A 69 -7.52 -1.12 -16.45
CA GLU A 69 -7.50 0.19 -17.12
C GLU A 69 -8.21 0.16 -18.47
N ALA A 70 -7.99 -0.88 -19.29
CA ALA A 70 -8.65 -1.05 -20.58
C ALA A 70 -10.17 -1.22 -20.47
N GLU A 71 -10.65 -1.77 -19.35
CA GLU A 71 -12.07 -1.89 -19.03
C GLU A 71 -12.65 -0.62 -18.36
N GLY A 72 -11.83 0.43 -18.16
CA GLY A 72 -12.23 1.66 -17.48
C GLY A 72 -12.48 1.48 -15.97
N LYS A 73 -11.94 0.41 -15.37
CA LYS A 73 -12.08 0.06 -13.97
C LYS A 73 -11.09 0.83 -13.08
N THR A 74 -11.46 0.95 -11.80
CA THR A 74 -10.60 1.52 -10.76
C THR A 74 -9.86 0.41 -10.04
N THR A 75 -8.52 0.53 -9.98
CA THR A 75 -7.66 -0.45 -9.33
C THR A 75 -7.04 0.13 -8.06
N VAL A 76 -7.11 -0.59 -6.94
CA VAL A 76 -6.37 -0.27 -5.72
C VAL A 76 -5.24 -1.27 -5.52
N ARG A 77 -4.00 -0.77 -5.50
CA ARG A 77 -2.80 -1.52 -5.15
C ARG A 77 -2.47 -1.27 -3.68
N LEU A 78 -2.79 -2.24 -2.83
CA LEU A 78 -2.75 -2.09 -1.37
C LEU A 78 -1.41 -2.59 -0.80
N HIS A 79 -0.65 -1.68 -0.18
CA HIS A 79 0.65 -1.93 0.42
C HIS A 79 0.60 -1.77 1.94
N THR A 80 1.36 -2.56 2.68
CA THR A 80 1.48 -2.41 4.14
C THR A 80 2.15 -1.08 4.52
N GLY A 81 1.74 -0.48 5.64
CA GLY A 81 2.32 0.75 6.14
C GLY A 81 2.11 1.94 5.20
N ASP A 82 3.21 2.63 4.88
CA ASP A 82 3.26 3.65 3.84
C ASP A 82 4.10 3.14 2.66
N PRO A 83 3.66 3.29 1.40
CA PRO A 83 4.37 2.75 0.25
C PRO A 83 5.78 3.32 0.03
N SER A 84 6.12 4.49 0.60
CA SER A 84 7.41 5.16 0.38
C SER A 84 8.60 4.45 1.03
N ILE A 85 8.38 3.64 2.08
CA ILE A 85 9.44 2.94 2.82
C ILE A 85 9.35 1.45 2.53
N TYR A 86 10.32 0.92 1.77
CA TYR A 86 10.41 -0.50 1.39
C TYR A 86 9.17 -1.06 0.66
N GLY A 87 8.35 -0.21 0.03
CA GLY A 87 7.11 -0.64 -0.61
C GLY A 87 7.24 -1.26 -2.01
N ALA A 88 8.44 -1.27 -2.62
CA ALA A 88 8.67 -1.79 -3.98
C ALA A 88 7.70 -1.23 -5.05
N ILE A 89 7.32 0.04 -4.93
CA ILE A 89 6.39 0.68 -5.86
C ILE A 89 7.06 1.25 -7.12
N ARG A 90 8.36 1.52 -7.08
CA ARG A 90 9.07 2.17 -8.20
C ARG A 90 9.07 1.33 -9.48
N GLU A 91 9.29 0.02 -9.37
CA GLU A 91 9.29 -0.88 -10.52
C GLU A 91 7.91 -0.95 -11.21
N GLN A 92 6.83 -0.81 -10.43
CA GLN A 92 5.48 -0.74 -10.98
C GLN A 92 5.25 0.59 -11.69
N PHE A 93 5.73 1.71 -11.13
CA PHE A 93 5.67 3.02 -11.80
C PHE A 93 6.43 3.00 -13.13
N ASP A 94 7.66 2.46 -13.12
CA ASP A 94 8.49 2.33 -14.32
C ASP A 94 7.83 1.49 -15.42
N ALA A 95 7.01 0.51 -15.05
CA ALA A 95 6.23 -0.30 -15.98
C ALA A 95 4.96 0.40 -16.48
N LEU A 96 4.31 1.24 -15.66
CA LEU A 96 3.08 1.95 -16.00
C LEU A 96 3.31 3.21 -16.83
N ASP A 97 4.39 3.95 -16.57
CA ASP A 97 4.70 5.23 -17.24
C ASP A 97 4.75 5.08 -18.79
N PRO A 98 5.45 4.08 -19.38
CA PRO A 98 5.50 3.90 -20.83
C PRO A 98 4.18 3.47 -21.46
N LEU A 99 3.27 2.91 -20.65
CA LEU A 99 1.94 2.49 -21.07
C LEU A 99 0.93 3.65 -21.06
N GLY A 100 1.31 4.82 -20.53
CA GLY A 100 0.43 5.98 -20.39
C GLY A 100 -0.70 5.77 -19.38
N ILE A 101 -0.54 4.83 -18.44
CA ILE A 101 -1.56 4.53 -17.44
C ILE A 101 -1.38 5.44 -16.23
N ALA A 102 -2.43 6.21 -15.91
CA ALA A 102 -2.38 7.17 -14.81
C ALA A 102 -2.51 6.47 -13.44
N TYR A 103 -1.69 6.92 -12.49
CA TYR A 103 -1.73 6.46 -11.10
C TYR A 103 -1.52 7.60 -10.10
N ASP A 104 -1.94 7.37 -8.86
CA ASP A 104 -1.61 8.20 -7.71
C ASP A 104 -1.17 7.38 -6.50
N VAL A 105 -0.70 8.07 -5.46
CA VAL A 105 -0.30 7.46 -4.19
C VAL A 105 -1.10 8.08 -3.05
N CYS A 106 -1.84 7.24 -2.32
CA CYS A 106 -2.46 7.57 -1.05
C CYS A 106 -1.53 7.13 0.09
N PRO A 107 -1.01 8.06 0.92
CA PRO A 107 -0.11 7.72 2.01
C PRO A 107 -0.81 6.88 3.08
N GLY A 108 -0.01 6.20 3.90
CA GLY A 108 -0.46 5.37 5.01
C GLY A 108 0.33 5.60 6.29
N VAL A 109 -0.10 4.98 7.38
CA VAL A 109 0.60 5.01 8.67
C VAL A 109 1.70 3.96 8.68
N SER A 110 2.97 4.37 8.63
CA SER A 110 4.11 3.44 8.68
C SER A 110 4.22 2.69 10.01
N ALA A 111 4.81 1.50 9.99
CA ALA A 111 4.97 0.64 11.15
C ALA A 111 5.73 1.30 12.31
N PHE A 112 6.75 2.13 12.04
CA PHE A 112 7.49 2.83 13.10
C PHE A 112 6.59 3.83 13.86
N SER A 113 5.69 4.54 13.17
CA SER A 113 4.71 5.41 13.82
C SER A 113 3.75 4.61 14.72
N GLY A 114 3.28 3.45 14.23
CA GLY A 114 2.47 2.53 15.03
C GLY A 114 3.21 1.99 16.26
N ALA A 115 4.51 1.69 16.13
CA ALA A 115 5.34 1.22 17.22
C ALA A 115 5.52 2.30 18.32
N ALA A 116 5.83 3.54 17.95
CA ALA A 116 5.90 4.65 18.90
C ALA A 116 4.58 4.87 19.64
N ALA A 117 3.45 4.85 18.92
CA ALA A 117 2.13 5.00 19.52
C ALA A 117 1.83 3.88 20.53
N SER A 118 2.16 2.62 20.18
CA SER A 118 2.00 1.46 21.07
C SER A 118 2.84 1.59 22.35
N LEU A 119 4.07 2.10 22.23
CA LEU A 119 4.97 2.34 23.36
C LEU A 119 4.64 3.63 24.14
N LYS A 120 3.70 4.45 23.65
CA LYS A 120 3.43 5.81 24.18
C LYS A 120 4.70 6.66 24.23
N ALA A 121 5.51 6.57 23.18
CA ALA A 121 6.81 7.20 23.08
C ALA A 121 6.83 8.25 21.97
N GLU A 122 7.64 9.28 22.17
CA GLU A 122 8.04 10.22 21.13
C GLU A 122 9.47 9.89 20.69
N TYR A 123 9.76 9.89 19.38
CA TYR A 123 11.11 9.60 18.89
C TYR A 123 12.08 10.77 19.06
N THR A 124 11.56 12.00 18.98
CA THR A 124 12.34 13.23 19.02
C THR A 124 12.03 13.99 20.30
N LEU A 125 12.97 14.01 21.24
CA LEU A 125 12.85 14.77 22.48
C LEU A 125 13.79 15.99 22.44
N PRO A 126 13.32 17.20 22.75
CA PRO A 126 14.18 18.36 22.93
C PRO A 126 15.36 18.03 23.85
N ASP A 127 16.55 18.52 23.49
CA ASP A 127 17.82 18.29 24.19
C ASP A 127 18.30 16.82 24.31
N VAL A 128 17.59 15.87 23.71
CA VAL A 128 17.93 14.43 23.75
C VAL A 128 18.11 13.85 22.35
N SER A 129 17.10 14.00 21.48
CA SER A 129 17.11 13.47 20.11
C SER A 129 16.33 14.39 19.17
N GLN A 130 16.94 14.76 18.04
CA GLN A 130 16.30 15.57 16.99
C GLN A 130 16.35 14.89 15.61
N THR A 131 16.79 13.63 15.57
CA THR A 131 16.97 12.85 14.34
C THR A 131 16.38 11.46 14.52
N VAL A 132 15.66 10.99 13.49
CA VAL A 132 15.16 9.62 13.39
C VAL A 132 15.81 8.96 12.18
N MET A 133 16.47 7.82 12.38
CA MET A 133 17.05 7.03 11.29
C MET A 133 16.18 5.79 11.03
N ILE A 134 15.61 5.73 9.82
CA ILE A 134 14.84 4.57 9.35
C ILE A 134 15.77 3.75 8.47
N THR A 135 16.03 2.50 8.87
CA THR A 135 16.96 1.62 8.17
C THR A 135 16.54 0.16 8.30
N ARG A 136 17.22 -0.72 7.56
CA ARG A 136 17.14 -2.17 7.68
C ARG A 136 18.56 -2.73 7.79
N MET A 137 18.68 -3.87 8.47
CA MET A 137 19.95 -4.59 8.51
C MET A 137 20.29 -5.15 7.12
N GLU A 138 21.58 -5.19 6.77
CA GLU A 138 22.03 -5.86 5.56
C GLU A 138 21.74 -7.36 5.64
N GLY A 139 21.19 -7.94 4.57
CA GLY A 139 20.83 -9.36 4.53
C GLY A 139 19.90 -9.68 3.36
N ARG A 140 19.80 -10.98 3.04
CA ARG A 140 18.77 -11.52 2.14
C ARG A 140 17.53 -11.87 2.97
N THR A 141 16.43 -11.20 2.66
CA THR A 141 15.06 -11.60 3.03
C THR A 141 14.52 -12.57 2.01
#